data_AF-A0AAD1BD67-F1
#
_entry.id   AF-A0AAD1BD67-F1
#
_cell.length_a   1.000
_cell.length_b   1.000
_cell.length_c   1.000
_cell.angle_alpha   90.00
_cell.angle_beta   90.00
_cell.angle_gamma   90.00
#
_symmetry.space_group_name_H-M   'P 1'
#
loop_
_entity.id
_entity.type
_entity.pdbx_description
1 polymer ?
#
loop_
_entity_poly.entity_id
_entity_poly.type
_entity_poly.pdbx_seq_one_letter_code
_entity_poly.pdbx_strand_id
1 'polypeptide(L)'
;MHCHNFLLGHIEVEVQGGAYDLHNFYNASAVQHDVLKGSLTLTFNRLQQDWVPAEEARQIILSFSQLSYFCADARELNAFESDLGCVHAIGVVEAGAATETFYLSDQFPADHHLVIEFTSGLILRLQAQEAQCALFF
;
A
#
# COMPACT_ATOMS: atom_id res chain seq x y z
N MET A 1 2.04 -9.09 -10.93
CA MET A 1 1.36 -9.45 -9.67
C MET A 1 -0.12 -9.70 -9.93
N HIS A 2 -0.71 -10.74 -9.32
CA HIS A 2 -2.14 -11.02 -9.42
C HIS A 2 -2.87 -10.61 -8.13
N CYS A 3 -3.77 -9.62 -8.22
CA CYS A 3 -4.58 -9.16 -7.09
C CYS A 3 -5.88 -9.98 -7.00
N HIS A 4 -6.12 -10.64 -5.87
CA HIS A 4 -7.28 -11.51 -5.70
C HIS A 4 -8.49 -10.75 -5.13
N ASN A 5 -9.49 -10.50 -5.97
CA ASN A 5 -10.76 -9.86 -5.61
C ASN A 5 -10.62 -8.42 -5.07
N PHE A 6 -9.55 -7.72 -5.44
CA PHE A 6 -9.38 -6.29 -5.17
C PHE A 6 -8.54 -5.62 -6.26
N LEU A 7 -8.63 -4.29 -6.33
CA LEU A 7 -7.76 -3.43 -7.12
C LEU A 7 -7.06 -2.42 -6.20
N LEU A 8 -5.91 -1.94 -6.63
CA LEU A 8 -5.25 -0.80 -5.99
C LEU A 8 -5.50 0.42 -6.88
N GLY A 9 -6.00 1.49 -6.29
CA GLY A 9 -6.04 2.80 -6.92
C GLY A 9 -4.76 3.57 -6.62
N HIS A 10 -4.82 4.89 -6.69
CA HIS A 10 -3.68 5.76 -6.42
C HIS A 10 -3.43 6.01 -4.95
N ILE A 11 -4.47 5.93 -4.12
CA ILE A 11 -4.44 6.10 -2.66
C ILE A 11 -5.41 5.15 -1.95
N GLU A 12 -6.13 4.32 -2.68
CA GLU A 12 -7.22 3.50 -2.21
C GLU A 12 -7.01 2.01 -2.53
N VAL A 13 -7.75 1.17 -1.83
CA VAL A 13 -7.97 -0.23 -2.23
C VAL A 13 -9.45 -0.41 -2.56
N GLU A 14 -9.74 -1.04 -3.70
CA GLU A 14 -11.12 -1.34 -4.11
C GLU A 14 -11.44 -2.80 -3.86
N VAL A 15 -12.46 -3.09 -3.06
CA VAL A 15 -12.89 -4.45 -2.72
C VAL A 15 -14.41 -4.53 -2.87
N GLN A 16 -14.90 -5.51 -3.64
CA GLN A 16 -16.34 -5.76 -3.83
C GLN A 16 -17.16 -4.51 -4.25
N GLY A 17 -16.54 -3.57 -4.98
CA GLY A 17 -17.18 -2.33 -5.45
C GLY A 17 -17.16 -1.16 -4.45
N GLY A 18 -16.53 -1.32 -3.28
CA GLY A 18 -16.22 -0.22 -2.36
C GLY A 18 -14.75 0.21 -2.48
N ALA A 19 -14.51 1.52 -2.51
CA ALA A 19 -13.17 2.11 -2.51
C ALA A 19 -12.83 2.63 -1.11
N TYR A 20 -11.77 2.08 -0.51
CA TYR A 20 -11.31 2.41 0.83
C TYR A 20 -10.10 3.34 0.75
N ASP A 21 -10.27 4.61 1.13
CA ASP A 21 -9.27 5.67 0.98
C ASP A 21 -8.16 5.55 2.05
N LEU A 22 -7.00 5.01 1.68
CA LEU A 22 -5.86 4.78 2.57
C LEU A 22 -5.08 6.06 2.91
N HIS A 23 -5.38 7.19 2.26
CA HIS A 23 -4.80 8.49 2.57
C HIS A 23 -5.60 9.19 3.67
N ASN A 24 -6.92 9.25 3.50
CA ASN A 24 -7.79 10.04 4.37
C ASN A 24 -8.35 9.23 5.54
N PHE A 25 -8.65 7.94 5.39
CA PHE A 25 -9.42 7.22 6.42
C PHE A 25 -8.61 6.24 7.25
N TYR A 26 -7.36 6.00 6.87
CA TYR A 26 -6.52 4.97 7.47
C TYR A 26 -5.12 5.45 7.79
N ASN A 27 -4.52 4.83 8.80
CA ASN A 27 -3.10 4.93 9.10
C ASN A 27 -2.47 3.54 9.00
N ALA A 28 -1.34 3.42 8.31
CA ALA A 28 -0.53 2.22 8.37
C ALA A 28 0.03 2.03 9.78
N SER A 29 -0.26 0.86 10.36
CA SER A 29 0.20 0.49 11.70
C SER A 29 1.34 -0.51 11.68
N ALA A 30 1.52 -1.25 10.59
CA ALA A 30 2.58 -2.24 10.48
C ALA A 30 2.99 -2.52 9.02
N VAL A 31 4.29 -2.67 8.83
CA VAL A 31 4.93 -3.25 7.64
C VAL A 31 5.70 -4.47 8.12
N GLN A 32 5.28 -5.68 7.74
CA GLN A 32 5.87 -6.93 8.21
C GLN A 32 6.40 -7.73 7.03
N HIS A 33 7.73 -7.86 6.93
CA HIS A 33 8.39 -8.67 5.91
C HIS A 33 8.92 -9.97 6.53
N ASP A 34 8.41 -11.10 6.06
CA ASP A 34 8.91 -12.43 6.41
C ASP A 34 9.82 -12.93 5.28
N VAL A 35 11.13 -12.82 5.51
CA VAL A 35 12.17 -13.18 4.52
C VAL A 35 12.15 -14.67 4.20
N LEU A 36 11.84 -15.52 5.18
CA LEU A 36 11.86 -16.97 4.99
C LEU A 36 10.64 -17.45 4.19
N LYS A 37 9.49 -16.80 4.38
CA LYS A 37 8.28 -17.07 3.59
C LYS A 37 8.22 -16.28 2.28
N GLY A 38 9.07 -15.28 2.10
CA GLY A 38 9.00 -14.37 0.97
C GLY A 38 7.65 -13.65 0.91
N SER A 39 7.20 -13.10 2.03
CA SER A 39 5.90 -12.43 2.13
C SER A 39 5.98 -11.07 2.81
N LEU A 40 5.13 -10.14 2.38
CA LEU A 40 4.96 -8.82 2.99
C LEU A 40 3.52 -8.64 3.43
N THR A 41 3.30 -8.08 4.61
CA THR A 41 1.98 -7.70 5.10
C THR A 41 1.97 -6.24 5.48
N LEU A 42 1.01 -5.49 4.95
CA LEU A 42 0.72 -4.11 5.33
C LEU A 42 -0.61 -4.10 6.10
N THR A 43 -0.61 -3.49 7.28
CA THR A 43 -1.81 -3.34 8.10
C THR A 43 -2.17 -1.88 8.22
N PHE A 44 -3.41 -1.55 7.92
CA PHE A 44 -3.99 -0.22 8.00
C PHE A 44 -5.13 -0.23 9.00
N ASN A 45 -5.14 0.70 9.94
CA ASN A 45 -6.22 0.86 10.91
C ASN A 45 -7.01 2.11 10.61
N ARG A 46 -8.33 2.02 10.73
CA ARG A 46 -9.22 3.15 10.54
C ARG A 46 -8.93 4.22 11.58
N LEU A 47 -8.81 5.45 11.10
CA LEU A 47 -8.78 6.65 11.92
C LEU A 47 -10.03 6.75 12.81
N GLN A 48 -9.88 7.37 13.98
CA GLN A 48 -10.93 7.47 15.01
C GLN A 48 -11.59 8.86 15.03
N GLN A 49 -11.25 9.72 14.09
CA GLN A 49 -11.75 11.07 13.96
C GLN A 49 -13.21 11.05 13.47
N ASP A 50 -14.03 11.95 14.00
CA ASP A 50 -15.49 11.98 13.74
C ASP A 50 -15.88 12.21 12.27
N TRP A 51 -14.96 12.70 11.45
CA TRP A 51 -15.19 12.92 10.01
C TRP A 51 -14.95 11.67 9.16
N VAL A 52 -14.37 10.61 9.73
CA VAL A 52 -14.18 9.33 9.05
C VAL A 52 -15.50 8.55 9.07
N PRO A 53 -16.02 8.09 7.92
CA PRO A 53 -17.31 7.39 7.89
C PRO A 53 -17.33 6.15 8.80
N ALA A 54 -18.41 5.96 9.54
CA ALA A 54 -18.51 4.89 10.54
C ALA A 54 -18.63 3.50 9.93
N GLU A 55 -19.06 3.42 8.67
CA GLU A 55 -19.19 2.24 7.83
C GLU A 55 -17.85 1.72 7.26
N GLU A 56 -16.80 2.53 7.28
CA GLU A 56 -15.45 2.13 6.85
C GLU A 56 -14.97 0.93 7.67
N ALA A 57 -14.27 -0.01 7.03
CA ALA A 57 -13.69 -1.16 7.71
C ALA A 57 -12.74 -0.66 8.82
N ARG A 58 -12.79 -1.24 10.02
CA ARG A 58 -11.89 -0.91 11.13
C ARG A 58 -10.43 -1.19 10.81
N GLN A 59 -10.18 -2.19 9.98
CA GLN A 59 -8.84 -2.58 9.57
C GLN A 59 -8.83 -3.15 8.16
N ILE A 60 -7.75 -2.85 7.43
CA ILE A 60 -7.44 -3.41 6.12
C ILE A 60 -6.07 -4.07 6.19
N ILE A 61 -5.97 -5.29 5.68
CA ILE A 61 -4.70 -6.02 5.57
C ILE A 61 -4.44 -6.33 4.11
N LEU A 62 -3.32 -5.82 3.58
CA LEU A 62 -2.77 -6.21 2.29
C LEU A 62 -1.67 -7.24 2.52
N SER A 63 -1.82 -8.43 1.93
CA SER A 63 -0.84 -9.52 2.01
C SER A 63 -0.27 -9.80 0.63
N PHE A 64 1.05 -9.83 0.53
CA PHE A 64 1.79 -10.15 -0.68
C PHE A 64 2.58 -11.44 -0.46
N SER A 65 2.45 -12.39 -1.38
CA SER A 65 3.12 -13.70 -1.28
C SER A 65 4.04 -13.93 -2.48
N GLN A 66 5.07 -14.75 -2.25
CA GLN A 66 6.06 -15.10 -3.27
C GLN A 66 6.76 -13.84 -3.81
N LEU A 67 7.33 -13.05 -2.90
CA LEU A 67 8.11 -11.88 -3.23
C LEU A 67 9.34 -12.27 -4.06
N SER A 68 9.50 -11.62 -5.20
CA SER A 68 10.73 -11.67 -6.01
C SER A 68 11.60 -10.43 -5.81
N TYR A 69 11.01 -9.34 -5.30
CA TYR A 69 11.71 -8.10 -4.97
C TYR A 69 11.01 -7.42 -3.79
N PHE A 70 11.80 -6.88 -2.85
CA PHE A 70 11.32 -5.96 -1.83
C PHE A 70 12.44 -5.00 -1.43
N CYS A 71 12.16 -3.72 -1.44
CA CYS A 71 12.97 -2.72 -0.78
C CYS A 71 12.08 -1.71 -0.03
N ALA A 72 12.61 -1.23 1.09
CA ALA A 72 12.06 -0.10 1.82
C ALA A 72 13.16 0.97 1.84
N ASP A 73 12.84 2.13 1.28
CA ASP A 73 13.73 3.29 1.27
C ASP A 73 13.02 4.46 1.95
N ALA A 74 13.77 5.42 2.47
CA ALA A 74 13.21 6.60 3.11
C ALA A 74 13.82 7.85 2.47
N ARG A 75 12.96 8.75 2.02
CA ARG A 75 13.38 10.10 1.66
C ARG A 75 13.38 10.96 2.90
N GLU A 76 14.44 11.75 3.10
CA GLU A 76 14.43 12.79 4.13
C GLU A 76 13.29 13.77 3.83
N LEU A 77 12.27 13.76 4.69
CA LEU A 77 11.26 14.81 4.72
C LEU A 77 11.53 15.70 5.92
N ASN A 78 11.55 17.02 5.69
CA ASN A 78 11.48 18.04 6.73
C ASN A 78 10.04 18.19 7.29
N ALA A 79 9.29 17.10 7.38
CA ALA A 79 7.86 17.14 7.70
C ALA A 79 7.62 17.09 9.21
N PHE A 80 7.03 18.17 9.72
CA PHE A 80 6.36 18.19 11.01
C PHE A 80 4.97 17.52 10.88
N GLU A 81 4.51 16.88 11.96
CA GLU A 81 3.10 16.53 12.27
C GLU A 81 2.47 15.21 11.77
N SER A 82 1.24 14.97 12.26
CA SER A 82 0.62 13.75 12.80
C SER A 82 0.26 12.62 11.83
N ASP A 83 0.46 12.82 10.53
CA ASP A 83 -0.19 12.00 9.50
C ASP A 83 0.80 11.12 8.74
N LEU A 84 1.93 10.80 9.37
CA LEU A 84 3.07 10.06 8.81
C LEU A 84 2.74 8.64 8.31
N GLY A 85 1.65 8.05 8.80
CA GLY A 85 1.22 6.69 8.48
C GLY A 85 0.29 6.59 7.26
N CYS A 86 -0.16 7.71 6.71
CA CYS A 86 -1.06 7.73 5.56
C CYS A 86 -0.32 7.39 4.26
N VAL A 87 -1.02 6.72 3.34
CA VAL A 87 -0.51 6.50 1.99
C VAL A 87 -0.53 7.82 1.24
N HIS A 88 0.59 8.25 0.68
CA HIS A 88 0.66 9.40 -0.21
C HIS A 88 0.32 9.03 -1.66
N ALA A 89 0.89 7.92 -2.15
CA ALA A 89 0.68 7.46 -3.51
C ALA A 89 0.95 5.96 -3.65
N ILE A 90 0.22 5.33 -4.56
CA ILE A 90 0.40 3.96 -5.03
C ILE A 90 0.55 4.02 -6.53
N GLY A 91 1.58 3.37 -7.05
CA GLY A 91 1.81 3.32 -8.48
C GLY A 91 2.74 2.18 -8.86
N VAL A 92 3.25 2.25 -10.07
CA VAL A 92 4.09 1.20 -10.65
C VAL A 92 5.35 1.77 -11.29
N VAL A 93 6.37 0.92 -11.37
CA VAL A 93 7.63 1.27 -12.02
C VAL A 93 8.20 0.03 -12.70
N GLU A 94 8.81 0.20 -13.87
CA GLU A 94 9.52 -0.90 -14.54
C GLU A 94 10.62 -1.47 -13.62
N ALA A 95 10.83 -2.79 -13.69
CA ALA A 95 11.78 -3.49 -12.80
C ALA A 95 13.21 -2.89 -12.82
N GLY A 96 13.67 -2.40 -13.98
CA GLY A 96 15.00 -1.80 -14.14
C GLY A 96 15.06 -0.29 -13.91
N ALA A 97 13.92 0.39 -13.76
CA ALA A 97 13.88 1.83 -13.61
C ALA A 97 14.10 2.28 -12.16
N ALA A 98 14.50 3.54 -11.99
CA ALA A 98 14.69 4.16 -10.69
C ALA A 98 13.34 4.35 -9.99
N THR A 99 13.29 4.16 -8.67
CA THR A 99 12.02 4.21 -7.93
C THR A 99 11.35 5.57 -8.04
N GLU A 100 12.09 6.68 -8.17
CA GLU A 100 11.52 8.02 -8.38
C GLU A 100 10.76 8.22 -9.69
N THR A 101 10.92 7.32 -10.67
CA THR A 101 10.21 7.41 -11.95
C THR A 101 8.92 6.58 -11.96
N PHE A 102 8.43 6.14 -10.80
CA PHE A 102 7.14 5.48 -10.72
C PHE A 102 6.03 6.40 -11.21
N TYR A 103 4.97 5.80 -11.73
CA TYR A 103 3.81 6.53 -12.23
C TYR A 103 2.53 5.92 -11.69
N LEU A 104 1.51 6.76 -11.55
CA LEU A 104 0.17 6.36 -11.12
C LEU A 104 -0.51 5.57 -12.24
N SER A 105 -1.11 4.44 -11.90
CA SER A 105 -1.76 3.55 -12.85
C SER A 105 -2.76 2.66 -12.13
N ASP A 106 -3.97 2.58 -12.68
CA ASP A 106 -4.99 1.60 -12.24
C ASP A 106 -4.71 0.19 -12.78
N GLN A 107 -3.69 0.06 -13.66
CA GLN A 107 -3.22 -1.20 -14.21
C GLN A 107 -1.86 -1.55 -13.62
N PHE A 108 -1.70 -2.82 -13.23
CA PHE A 108 -0.45 -3.36 -12.68
C PHE A 108 0.14 -4.37 -13.65
N PRO A 109 0.97 -3.92 -14.62
CA PRO A 109 1.64 -4.83 -15.55
C PRO A 109 2.44 -5.91 -14.80
N ALA A 110 2.50 -7.11 -15.37
CA ALA A 110 3.15 -8.24 -14.72
C ALA A 110 4.68 -8.06 -14.53
N ASP A 111 5.30 -7.22 -15.34
CA ASP A 111 6.74 -6.92 -15.38
C ASP A 111 7.12 -5.65 -14.59
N HIS A 112 6.15 -4.96 -14.01
CA HIS A 112 6.38 -3.79 -13.17
C HIS A 112 6.42 -4.16 -11.70
N HIS A 113 7.15 -3.36 -10.92
CA HIS A 113 7.11 -3.39 -9.46
C HIS A 113 6.02 -2.43 -8.97
N LEU A 114 5.34 -2.81 -7.88
CA LEU A 114 4.47 -1.92 -7.12
C LEU A 114 5.31 -0.97 -6.27
N VAL A 115 4.90 0.30 -6.21
CA VAL A 115 5.47 1.32 -5.33
C VAL A 115 4.36 1.89 -4.45
N ILE A 116 4.60 1.96 -3.14
CA ILE A 116 3.73 2.61 -2.15
C ILE A 116 4.57 3.66 -1.43
N GLU A 117 4.25 4.93 -1.63
CA GLU A 117 4.85 6.06 -0.94
C GLU A 117 3.94 6.50 0.19
N PHE A 118 4.51 6.68 1.39
CA PHE A 118 3.84 7.20 2.57
C PHE A 118 4.15 8.69 2.73
N THR A 119 3.25 9.41 3.39
CA THR A 119 3.45 10.83 3.77
C THR A 119 4.66 11.05 4.69
N SER A 120 5.12 10.00 5.39
CA SER A 120 6.39 10.00 6.14
C SER A 120 7.65 10.02 5.28
N GLY A 121 7.52 9.82 3.96
CA GLY A 121 8.67 9.69 3.05
C GLY A 121 9.21 8.26 2.98
N LEU A 122 8.63 7.31 3.72
CA LEU A 122 8.86 5.89 3.50
C LEU A 122 8.31 5.48 2.13
N ILE A 123 9.13 4.79 1.35
CA ILE A 123 8.76 4.23 0.05
C ILE A 123 9.00 2.74 0.10
N LEU A 124 7.94 1.97 -0.13
CA LEU A 124 8.01 0.53 -0.33
C LEU A 124 7.95 0.24 -1.82
N ARG A 125 8.91 -0.52 -2.32
CA ARG A 125 8.87 -1.07 -3.68
C ARG A 125 8.93 -2.57 -3.60
N LEU A 126 8.02 -3.26 -4.26
CA LEU A 126 7.94 -4.72 -4.21
C LEU A 126 7.51 -5.32 -5.53
N GLN A 127 7.86 -6.58 -5.72
CA GLN A 127 7.25 -7.44 -6.71
C GLN A 127 6.86 -8.76 -6.05
N ALA A 128 5.61 -9.16 -6.29
CA ALA A 128 5.01 -10.36 -5.74
C ALA A 128 4.27 -11.13 -6.85
N GLN A 129 4.14 -12.44 -6.68
CA GLN A 129 3.28 -13.22 -7.55
C GLN A 129 1.80 -12.92 -7.27
N GLU A 130 1.42 -12.92 -6.00
CA GLU A 130 0.03 -12.79 -5.56
C GLU A 130 -0.10 -11.71 -4.50
N ALA A 131 -1.25 -11.03 -4.52
CA ALA A 131 -1.66 -10.12 -3.48
C ALA A 131 -3.10 -10.42 -3.06
N GLN A 132 -3.40 -10.24 -1.77
CA GLN A 132 -4.73 -10.43 -1.18
C GLN A 132 -5.07 -9.23 -0.30
N CYS A 133 -6.35 -8.87 -0.26
CA CYS A 133 -6.89 -7.85 0.62
C CYS A 133 -7.92 -8.47 1.56
N ALA A 134 -7.82 -8.20 2.85
CA ALA A 134 -8.79 -8.59 3.86
C ALA A 134 -9.31 -7.35 4.60
N LEU A 135 -10.64 -7.27 4.74
CA LEU A 135 -11.34 -6.21 5.45
C LEU A 135 -11.91 -6.73 6.78
N PHE A 136 -11.80 -5.92 7.83
CA PHE A 136 -12.33 -6.23 9.16
C PHE A 136 -13.20 -5.07 9.64
N PHE A 137 -14.48 -5.33 9.95
CA PHE A 137 -15.48 -4.32 10.33
C PHE A 137 -15.73 -4.24 11.84
#